data_AF-A0A9P4LUX4-F1
#
_entry.id   AF-A0A9P4LUX4-F1
#
_cell.length_a   1.000
_cell.length_b   1.000
_cell.length_c   1.000
_cell.angle_alpha   90.00
_cell.angle_beta   90.00
_cell.angle_gamma   90.00
#
_symmetry.space_group_name_H-M   'P 1'
#
loop_
_entity.id
_entity.type
_entity.pdbx_description
1 polymer ?
#
loop_
_entity_poly.entity_id
_entity_poly.type
_entity_poly.pdbx_seq_one_letter_code
_entity_poly.pdbx_strand_id
1 'polypeptide(L)'
;MTTTQDDQQALKDEIAELEERLKQAKSQLSASCIPSQLLEPQISHDTALHTLLLLADSALPLGSFAFSSGLESYLAHHRPSSANTSQVPAFHTFLNLSLASLASTALPYALAGYRNPELIEDLDNDFDASTPCTVARRASVAQGRALLSVWDRSFRQHYVSADADVTVAVEALKAFQSLLRASTSTTLLPPNAHLAPLWGVLTRILGLPLQEAAYLFLFSHARTVTSAAVRASVLGPYQAQGVLARAELREGIRRLVNEMWERKVEDAGQSVPVVDLWVGRHEKLYSRIFNS
;
A
#
# COMPACT_ATOMS: atom_id res chain seq x y z
N MET A 1 48.42 -6.59 37.45
CA MET A 1 47.19 -5.77 37.49
C MET A 1 46.05 -6.70 37.88
N THR A 2 45.94 -6.95 39.18
CA THR A 2 45.01 -7.91 39.79
C THR A 2 43.92 -7.10 40.47
N THR A 3 42.81 -6.90 39.79
CA THR A 3 41.58 -6.38 40.41
C THR A 3 41.21 -7.32 41.55
N THR A 4 41.16 -6.77 42.74
CA THR A 4 40.94 -7.49 44.00
C THR A 4 39.55 -8.12 43.98
N GLN A 5 39.40 -9.31 44.56
CA GLN A 5 38.08 -9.99 44.65
C GLN A 5 36.99 -9.09 45.24
N ASP A 6 37.38 -8.16 46.12
CA ASP A 6 36.52 -7.14 46.69
C ASP A 6 35.99 -6.14 45.65
N ASP A 7 36.78 -5.77 44.63
CA ASP A 7 36.32 -4.88 43.55
C ASP A 7 35.28 -5.56 42.67
N GLN A 8 35.42 -6.88 42.44
CA GLN A 8 34.44 -7.66 41.70
C GLN A 8 33.14 -7.85 42.47
N GLN A 9 33.21 -7.93 43.80
CA GLN A 9 32.01 -8.02 44.63
C GLN A 9 31.30 -6.66 44.71
N ALA A 10 32.05 -5.57 44.88
CA ALA A 10 31.50 -4.21 44.85
C ALA A 10 30.76 -3.91 43.54
N LEU A 11 31.33 -4.32 42.39
CA LEU A 11 30.67 -4.16 41.09
C LEU A 11 29.39 -5.01 40.95
N LYS A 12 29.34 -6.21 41.55
CA LYS A 12 28.12 -7.03 41.54
C LYS A 12 27.01 -6.42 42.40
N ASP A 13 27.38 -5.86 43.54
CA ASP A 13 26.45 -5.19 44.43
C ASP A 13 25.91 -3.90 43.78
N GLU A 14 26.77 -3.16 43.07
CA GLU A 14 26.37 -1.99 42.26
C GLU A 14 25.42 -2.38 41.12
N ILE A 15 25.68 -3.47 40.41
CA ILE A 15 24.77 -3.98 39.37
C ILE A 15 23.40 -4.35 39.96
N ALA A 16 23.37 -5.02 41.11
CA ALA A 16 22.13 -5.39 41.78
C ALA A 16 21.31 -4.16 42.19
N GLU A 17 21.97 -3.12 42.73
CA GLU A 17 21.31 -1.85 43.06
C GLU A 17 20.75 -1.17 41.81
N LEU A 18 21.50 -1.13 40.72
CA LEU A 18 21.07 -0.53 39.45
C LEU A 18 19.87 -1.28 38.84
N GLU A 19 19.86 -2.61 38.92
CA GLU A 19 18.72 -3.42 38.46
C GLU A 19 17.45 -3.15 39.28
N GLU A 20 17.60 -2.99 40.61
CA GLU A 20 16.48 -2.64 41.48
C GLU A 20 15.94 -1.23 41.17
N ARG A 21 16.84 -0.26 40.98
CA ARG A 21 16.47 1.11 40.57
C ARG A 21 15.78 1.12 39.20
N LEU A 22 16.24 0.30 38.26
CA LEU A 22 15.63 0.16 36.94
C LEU A 22 14.24 -0.48 37.04
N LYS A 23 14.05 -1.47 37.91
CA LYS A 23 12.75 -2.09 38.18
C LYS A 23 11.77 -1.09 38.81
N GLN A 24 12.23 -0.29 39.78
CA GLN A 24 11.44 0.77 40.39
C GLN A 24 11.07 1.85 39.37
N ALA A 25 12.02 2.32 38.55
CA ALA A 25 11.76 3.29 37.50
C ALA A 25 10.76 2.77 36.45
N LYS A 26 10.86 1.49 36.04
CA LYS A 26 9.87 0.85 35.16
C LYS A 26 8.49 0.76 35.81
N SER A 27 8.43 0.45 37.11
CA SER A 27 7.16 0.40 37.84
C SER A 27 6.50 1.78 37.95
N GLN A 28 7.30 2.83 38.19
CA GLN A 28 6.84 4.22 38.21
C GLN A 28 6.42 4.69 36.82
N LEU A 29 7.15 4.31 35.77
CA LEU A 29 6.75 4.56 34.37
C LEU A 29 5.41 3.88 34.06
N SER A 30 5.23 2.61 34.47
CA SER A 30 3.96 1.89 34.28
C SER A 30 2.80 2.44 35.12
N ALA A 31 3.08 3.11 36.24
CA ALA A 31 2.07 3.73 37.11
C ALA A 31 1.75 5.18 36.71
N SER A 32 2.71 5.92 36.16
CA SER A 32 2.50 7.25 35.57
C SER A 32 1.97 7.20 34.14
N CYS A 33 2.15 6.08 33.44
CA CYS A 33 1.34 5.75 32.28
C CYS A 33 -0.06 5.38 32.76
N ILE A 34 -0.94 6.38 32.83
CA ILE A 34 -2.34 6.16 32.49
C ILE A 34 -2.32 5.27 31.23
N PRO A 35 -3.00 4.11 31.21
CA PRO A 35 -2.96 3.25 30.05
C PRO A 35 -3.41 4.10 28.85
N SER A 36 -2.52 4.27 27.88
CA SER A 36 -2.82 4.86 26.56
C SER A 36 -3.85 4.03 25.78
N GLN A 37 -4.48 3.04 26.42
CA GLN A 37 -5.59 2.23 25.92
C GLN A 37 -6.96 2.92 26.10
N LEU A 38 -7.01 4.13 26.65
CA LEU A 38 -8.24 4.93 26.65
C LEU A 38 -8.08 6.07 25.65
N LEU A 39 -8.81 5.95 24.54
CA LEU A 39 -8.96 6.88 23.41
C LEU A 39 -8.03 6.65 22.20
N GLU A 40 -7.83 5.40 21.77
CA GLU A 40 -7.98 5.19 20.33
C GLU A 40 -9.50 5.19 20.05
N PRO A 41 -10.01 5.95 19.08
CA PRO A 41 -11.40 5.85 18.67
C PRO A 41 -11.63 4.39 18.30
N GLN A 42 -12.37 3.65 19.13
CA GLN A 42 -12.74 2.27 18.83
C GLN A 42 -13.75 2.31 17.69
N ILE A 43 -13.24 2.42 16.47
CA ILE A 43 -13.99 2.11 15.28
C ILE A 43 -14.52 0.71 15.53
N SER A 44 -15.85 0.56 15.52
CA SER A 44 -16.46 -0.75 15.69
C SER A 44 -15.80 -1.70 14.71
N HIS A 45 -15.31 -2.84 15.21
CA HIS A 45 -14.67 -3.87 14.38
C HIS A 45 -15.53 -4.22 13.15
N ASP A 46 -16.86 -4.14 13.30
CA ASP A 46 -17.82 -4.38 12.23
C ASP A 46 -17.76 -3.31 11.12
N THR A 47 -17.50 -2.05 11.47
CA THR A 47 -17.35 -0.95 10.49
C THR A 47 -16.06 -1.12 9.68
N ALA A 48 -14.94 -1.40 10.34
CA ALA A 48 -13.66 -1.63 9.68
C ALA A 48 -13.74 -2.85 8.73
N LEU A 49 -14.37 -3.95 9.20
CA LEU A 49 -14.62 -5.13 8.39
C LEU A 49 -15.50 -4.82 7.18
N HIS A 50 -16.59 -4.06 7.35
CA HIS A 50 -17.47 -3.68 6.25
C HIS A 50 -16.73 -2.86 5.19
N THR A 51 -15.95 -1.86 5.60
CA THR A 51 -15.10 -1.08 4.70
C THR A 51 -14.10 -1.97 3.96
N LEU A 52 -13.46 -2.92 4.65
CA LEU A 52 -12.55 -3.87 4.03
C LEU A 52 -13.25 -4.69 2.95
N LEU A 53 -14.46 -5.19 3.21
CA LEU A 53 -15.25 -5.96 2.23
C LEU A 53 -15.61 -5.12 0.99
N LEU A 54 -16.02 -3.87 1.18
CA LEU A 54 -16.34 -2.96 0.07
C LEU A 54 -15.12 -2.68 -0.81
N LEU A 55 -13.98 -2.38 -0.19
CA LEU A 55 -12.74 -2.07 -0.90
C LEU A 55 -12.07 -3.31 -1.50
N ALA A 56 -12.33 -4.49 -0.93
CA ALA A 56 -11.84 -5.77 -1.45
C ALA A 56 -12.67 -6.31 -2.62
N ASP A 57 -13.83 -5.71 -2.93
CA ASP A 57 -14.67 -6.17 -4.02
C ASP A 57 -13.96 -6.02 -5.38
N SER A 58 -13.88 -7.13 -6.13
CA SER A 58 -13.35 -7.14 -7.49
C SER A 58 -14.18 -6.30 -8.47
N ALA A 59 -15.45 -6.02 -8.16
CA ALA A 59 -16.34 -5.18 -8.94
C ALA A 59 -16.25 -3.69 -8.58
N LEU A 60 -15.40 -3.30 -7.61
CA LEU A 60 -15.16 -1.90 -7.29
C LEU A 60 -14.71 -1.16 -8.57
N PRO A 61 -15.39 -0.07 -8.99
CA PRO A 61 -15.24 0.47 -10.33
C PRO A 61 -14.01 1.38 -10.46
N LEU A 62 -12.84 0.87 -10.07
CA LEU A 62 -11.53 1.53 -10.25
C LEU A 62 -10.96 1.32 -11.65
N GLY A 63 -11.55 0.43 -12.44
CA GLY A 63 -11.01 0.03 -13.75
C GLY A 63 -9.79 -0.89 -13.67
N SER A 64 -9.38 -1.33 -12.47
CA SER A 64 -8.19 -2.17 -12.26
C SER A 64 -8.21 -3.47 -13.07
N PHE A 65 -9.39 -4.03 -13.34
CA PHE A 65 -9.55 -5.20 -14.22
C PHE A 65 -8.97 -4.97 -15.62
N ALA A 66 -8.98 -3.75 -16.14
CA ALA A 66 -8.46 -3.47 -17.47
C ALA A 66 -6.93 -3.53 -17.55
N PHE A 67 -6.22 -3.53 -16.41
CA PHE A 67 -4.76 -3.43 -16.35
C PHE A 67 -4.11 -4.79 -16.03
N SER A 68 -3.04 -5.15 -16.75
CA SER A 68 -2.23 -6.35 -16.46
C SER A 68 -1.01 -6.06 -15.57
N SER A 69 -0.76 -4.79 -15.29
CA SER A 69 0.44 -4.29 -14.59
C SER A 69 1.76 -4.80 -15.19
N GLY A 70 1.81 -5.06 -16.51
CA GLY A 70 3.00 -5.53 -17.21
C GLY A 70 3.10 -7.05 -17.39
N LEU A 71 2.16 -7.83 -16.83
CA LEU A 71 2.16 -9.30 -16.93
C LEU A 71 2.15 -9.78 -18.38
N GLU A 72 1.33 -9.18 -19.24
CA GLU A 72 1.22 -9.58 -20.65
C GLU A 72 2.57 -9.44 -21.39
N SER A 73 3.26 -8.32 -21.15
CA SER A 73 4.59 -8.05 -21.69
C SER A 73 5.61 -9.05 -21.13
N TYR A 74 5.61 -9.26 -19.81
CA TYR A 74 6.49 -10.23 -19.16
C TYR A 74 6.36 -11.64 -19.75
N LEU A 75 5.13 -12.14 -19.88
CA LEU A 75 4.85 -13.48 -20.41
C LEU A 75 5.25 -13.62 -21.88
N ALA A 76 5.09 -12.56 -22.68
CA ALA A 76 5.52 -12.55 -24.07
C ALA A 76 7.05 -12.71 -24.21
N HIS A 77 7.83 -12.12 -23.29
CA HIS A 77 9.30 -12.25 -23.27
C HIS A 77 9.82 -13.54 -22.62
N HIS A 78 9.01 -14.18 -21.77
CA HIS A 78 9.36 -15.43 -21.08
C HIS A 78 8.61 -16.63 -21.65
N ARG A 79 8.22 -16.56 -22.93
CA ARG A 79 7.52 -17.64 -23.60
C ARG A 79 8.46 -18.84 -23.73
N PRO A 80 8.11 -20.02 -23.18
CA PRO A 80 8.96 -21.19 -23.28
C PRO A 80 9.10 -21.65 -24.73
N SER A 81 10.26 -22.22 -25.07
CA SER A 81 10.55 -22.72 -26.42
C SER A 81 9.64 -23.88 -26.85
N SER A 82 9.11 -24.63 -25.88
CA SER A 82 8.13 -25.69 -26.10
C SER A 82 6.72 -25.20 -25.79
N ALA A 83 5.79 -25.41 -26.72
CA ALA A 83 4.38 -25.02 -26.57
C ALA A 83 3.65 -25.74 -25.43
N ASN A 84 4.18 -26.87 -24.94
CA ASN A 84 3.58 -27.66 -23.86
C ASN A 84 4.08 -27.25 -22.47
N THR A 85 5.06 -26.34 -22.37
CA THR A 85 5.60 -25.91 -21.08
C THR A 85 4.67 -24.87 -20.44
N SER A 86 4.28 -25.14 -19.19
CA SER A 86 3.42 -24.24 -18.41
C SER A 86 4.12 -22.92 -18.09
N GLN A 87 3.39 -21.81 -18.24
CA GLN A 87 3.84 -20.46 -17.84
C GLN A 87 3.55 -20.12 -16.38
N VAL A 88 2.95 -21.04 -15.62
CA VAL A 88 2.62 -20.85 -14.20
C VAL A 88 3.83 -20.49 -13.32
N PRO A 89 5.02 -21.11 -13.48
CA PRO A 89 6.21 -20.70 -12.73
C PRO A 89 6.62 -19.25 -13.03
N ALA A 90 6.56 -18.85 -14.32
CA ALA A 90 6.87 -17.50 -14.73
C ALA A 90 5.90 -16.48 -14.11
N PHE A 91 4.61 -16.82 -14.04
CA PHE A 91 3.61 -16.01 -13.34
C PHE A 91 3.94 -15.83 -11.86
N HIS A 92 4.31 -16.89 -11.14
CA HIS A 92 4.67 -16.79 -9.72
C HIS A 92 5.87 -15.88 -9.48
N THR A 93 6.89 -15.98 -10.34
CA THR A 93 8.03 -15.05 -10.31
C THR A 93 7.57 -13.61 -10.55
N PHE A 94 6.75 -13.37 -11.58
CA PHE A 94 6.24 -12.04 -11.88
C PHE A 94 5.39 -11.46 -10.74
N LEU A 95 4.51 -12.25 -10.13
CA LEU A 95 3.67 -11.80 -9.03
C LEU A 95 4.53 -11.25 -7.87
N ASN A 96 5.56 -11.99 -7.48
CA ASN A 96 6.50 -11.57 -6.43
C ASN A 96 7.27 -10.29 -6.82
N LEU A 97 7.78 -10.21 -8.05
CA LEU A 97 8.49 -9.02 -8.54
C LEU A 97 7.56 -7.80 -8.59
N SER A 98 6.32 -7.98 -9.06
CA SER A 98 5.35 -6.88 -9.16
C SER A 98 4.91 -6.39 -7.79
N LEU A 99 4.78 -7.28 -6.79
CA LEU A 99 4.44 -6.92 -5.42
C LEU A 99 5.60 -6.18 -4.75
N ALA A 100 6.84 -6.66 -4.90
CA ALA A 100 8.02 -5.97 -4.38
C ALA A 100 8.16 -4.58 -5.01
N SER A 101 7.95 -4.46 -6.32
CA SER A 101 7.97 -3.19 -7.06
C SER A 101 6.89 -2.22 -6.58
N LEU A 102 5.64 -2.67 -6.46
CA LEU A 102 4.54 -1.83 -5.95
C LEU A 102 4.77 -1.42 -4.48
N ALA A 103 5.25 -2.34 -3.66
CA ALA A 103 5.55 -2.06 -2.25
C ALA A 103 6.65 -0.99 -2.14
N SER A 104 7.74 -1.09 -2.89
CA SER A 104 8.83 -0.12 -2.78
C SER A 104 8.54 1.25 -3.41
N THR A 105 7.64 1.32 -4.39
CA THR A 105 7.32 2.56 -5.12
C THR A 105 6.11 3.29 -4.57
N ALA A 106 5.02 2.58 -4.25
CA ALA A 106 3.71 3.18 -3.99
C ALA A 106 3.23 3.04 -2.54
N LEU A 107 3.63 1.98 -1.83
CA LEU A 107 3.17 1.78 -0.45
C LEU A 107 3.63 2.90 0.50
N PRO A 108 4.85 3.46 0.44
CA PRO A 108 5.24 4.61 1.26
C PRO A 108 4.31 5.80 1.10
N TYR A 109 3.82 6.07 -0.12
CA TYR A 109 2.87 7.15 -0.40
C TYR A 109 1.47 6.85 0.15
N ALA A 110 1.02 5.60 0.09
CA ALA A 110 -0.24 5.20 0.72
C ALA A 110 -0.18 5.32 2.26
N LEU A 111 0.94 4.92 2.87
CA LEU A 111 1.16 5.08 4.31
C LEU A 111 1.26 6.56 4.70
N ALA A 112 1.99 7.37 3.92
CA ALA A 112 2.13 8.81 4.16
C ALA A 112 0.79 9.54 4.01
N GLY A 113 0.01 9.26 2.96
CA GLY A 113 -1.31 9.85 2.77
C GLY A 113 -2.30 9.48 3.87
N TYR A 114 -2.19 8.27 4.44
CA TYR A 114 -2.98 7.90 5.60
C TYR A 114 -2.53 8.68 6.84
N ARG A 115 -1.23 8.73 7.14
CA ARG A 115 -0.69 9.36 8.35
C ARG A 115 -0.86 10.89 8.36
N ASN A 116 -0.62 11.52 7.21
CA ASN A 116 -0.60 12.98 7.03
C ASN A 116 -1.47 13.39 5.81
N PRO A 117 -2.80 13.32 5.90
CA PRO A 117 -3.71 13.61 4.80
C PRO A 117 -3.57 15.03 4.23
N GLU A 118 -3.17 15.98 5.06
CA GLU A 118 -2.92 17.37 4.68
C GLU A 118 -1.83 17.54 3.62
N LEU A 119 -0.91 16.57 3.51
CA LEU A 119 0.17 16.56 2.52
C LEU A 119 -0.24 15.93 1.19
N ILE A 120 -1.53 15.62 0.97
CA ILE A 120 -1.99 14.90 -0.23
C ILE A 120 -1.60 15.57 -1.54
N GLU A 121 -1.54 16.90 -1.60
CA GLU A 121 -1.12 17.64 -2.79
C GLU A 121 0.36 17.39 -3.11
N ASP A 122 1.23 17.57 -2.12
CA ASP A 122 2.66 17.33 -2.26
C ASP A 122 2.95 15.86 -2.59
N LEU A 123 2.29 14.94 -1.89
CA LEU A 123 2.41 13.50 -2.12
C LEU A 123 1.96 13.09 -3.52
N ASP A 124 0.90 13.70 -4.04
CA ASP A 124 0.41 13.45 -5.41
C ASP A 124 1.42 13.93 -6.46
N ASN A 125 1.97 15.12 -6.27
CA ASN A 125 2.97 15.70 -7.17
C ASN A 125 4.30 14.92 -7.13
N ASP A 126 4.78 14.57 -5.94
CA ASP A 126 5.99 13.77 -5.75
C ASP A 126 5.84 12.36 -6.34
N PHE A 127 4.65 11.75 -6.21
CA PHE A 127 4.37 10.45 -6.81
C PHE A 127 4.32 10.51 -8.35
N ASP A 128 3.77 11.58 -8.94
CA ASP A 128 3.80 11.79 -10.39
C ASP A 128 5.24 11.91 -10.90
N ALA A 129 6.05 12.73 -10.22
CA ALA A 129 7.46 12.97 -10.55
C ALA A 129 8.34 11.71 -10.40
N SER A 130 8.07 10.88 -9.40
CA SER A 130 8.79 9.62 -9.15
C SER A 130 8.29 8.44 -9.97
N THR A 131 7.26 8.61 -10.80
CA THR A 131 6.73 7.58 -11.72
C THR A 131 7.14 7.87 -13.18
N PRO A 132 8.37 7.51 -13.61
CA PRO A 132 8.85 7.80 -14.95
C PRO A 132 8.12 7.02 -16.04
N CYS A 133 7.60 5.83 -15.71
CA CYS A 133 6.84 5.00 -16.64
C CYS A 133 5.47 5.64 -16.93
N THR A 134 5.31 6.22 -18.12
CA THR A 134 4.08 6.92 -18.54
C THR A 134 2.84 6.05 -18.46
N VAL A 135 2.97 4.76 -18.77
CA VAL A 135 1.89 3.77 -18.69
C VAL A 135 1.45 3.57 -17.23
N ALA A 136 2.41 3.33 -16.33
CA ALA A 136 2.13 3.19 -14.90
C ALA A 136 1.52 4.48 -14.31
N ARG A 137 2.04 5.64 -14.72
CA ARG A 137 1.54 6.95 -14.29
C ARG A 137 0.08 7.16 -14.68
N ARG A 138 -0.26 6.95 -15.96
CA ARG A 138 -1.65 7.03 -16.45
C ARG A 138 -2.57 6.04 -15.74
N ALA A 139 -2.12 4.80 -15.52
CA ALA A 139 -2.89 3.79 -14.80
C ALA A 139 -3.20 4.23 -13.35
N SER A 140 -2.19 4.76 -12.65
CA SER A 140 -2.36 5.28 -11.28
C SER A 140 -3.33 6.47 -11.23
N VAL A 141 -3.20 7.43 -12.15
CA VAL A 141 -4.13 8.57 -12.26
C VAL A 141 -5.55 8.12 -12.56
N ALA A 142 -5.72 7.20 -13.51
CA ALA A 142 -7.03 6.70 -13.87
C ALA A 142 -7.72 6.01 -12.68
N GLN A 143 -6.98 5.17 -11.94
CA GLN A 143 -7.50 4.47 -10.77
C GLN A 143 -7.78 5.42 -9.60
N GLY A 144 -6.93 6.41 -9.34
CA GLY A 144 -7.15 7.40 -8.28
C GLY A 144 -8.34 8.32 -8.56
N ARG A 145 -8.51 8.78 -9.81
CA ARG A 145 -9.72 9.52 -10.24
C ARG A 145 -10.99 8.69 -10.14
N ALA A 146 -10.92 7.41 -10.49
CA ALA A 146 -12.04 6.49 -10.32
C ALA A 146 -12.39 6.30 -8.85
N LEU A 147 -11.39 6.18 -7.97
CA LEU A 147 -11.58 6.08 -6.53
C LEU A 147 -12.26 7.33 -5.95
N LEU A 148 -11.85 8.53 -6.38
CA LEU A 148 -12.54 9.79 -6.03
C LEU A 148 -14.00 9.80 -6.50
N SER A 149 -14.28 9.28 -7.70
CA SER A 149 -15.64 9.18 -8.20
C SER A 149 -16.50 8.21 -7.38
N VAL A 150 -15.94 7.10 -6.89
CA VAL A 150 -16.65 6.18 -5.99
C VAL A 150 -16.93 6.86 -4.67
N TRP A 151 -15.94 7.57 -4.11
CA TRP A 151 -16.13 8.35 -2.90
C TRP A 151 -17.29 9.34 -3.05
N ASP A 152 -17.24 10.20 -4.08
CA ASP A 152 -18.24 11.27 -4.27
C ASP A 152 -19.65 10.73 -4.53
N ARG A 153 -19.78 9.63 -5.28
CA ARG A 153 -21.09 9.11 -5.73
C ARG A 153 -21.69 8.06 -4.82
N SER A 154 -20.90 7.39 -4.00
CA SER A 154 -21.35 6.21 -3.26
C SER A 154 -21.03 6.28 -1.78
N PHE A 155 -19.77 6.53 -1.39
CA PHE A 155 -19.38 6.42 0.02
C PHE A 155 -19.70 7.67 0.85
N ARG A 156 -19.49 8.87 0.28
CA ARG A 156 -19.58 10.15 1.00
C ARG A 156 -20.90 10.34 1.74
N GLN A 157 -22.03 9.93 1.15
CA GLN A 157 -23.36 10.11 1.72
C GLN A 157 -23.67 9.21 2.93
N HIS A 158 -22.95 8.10 3.06
CA HIS A 158 -23.12 7.13 4.14
C HIS A 158 -22.05 7.26 5.21
N TYR A 159 -21.09 8.16 5.00
CA TYR A 159 -20.02 8.41 5.93
C TYR A 159 -20.41 9.49 6.93
N VAL A 160 -20.61 9.10 8.18
CA VAL A 160 -20.86 9.99 9.32
C VAL A 160 -19.77 9.70 10.34
N SER A 161 -18.80 10.60 10.47
CA SER A 161 -17.82 10.48 11.56
C SER A 161 -17.77 11.79 12.33
N ALA A 162 -17.83 11.63 13.65
CA ALA A 162 -17.70 12.69 14.64
C ALA A 162 -16.25 12.81 15.15
N ASP A 163 -15.32 12.07 14.55
CA ASP A 163 -13.92 12.05 14.97
C ASP A 163 -13.13 13.24 14.38
N ALA A 164 -12.37 13.92 15.24
CA ALA A 164 -11.56 15.06 14.85
C ALA A 164 -10.45 14.65 13.86
N ASP A 165 -9.83 13.48 14.07
CA ASP A 165 -8.72 13.02 13.23
C ASP A 165 -9.15 12.64 11.81
N VAL A 166 -10.39 12.18 11.67
CA VAL A 166 -11.02 11.94 10.37
C VAL A 166 -11.43 13.25 9.71
N THR A 167 -11.90 14.21 10.51
CA THR A 167 -12.35 15.52 10.00
C THR A 167 -11.22 16.21 9.23
N VAL A 168 -9.99 16.15 9.74
CA VAL A 168 -8.79 16.64 9.04
C VAL A 168 -8.61 15.96 7.67
N ALA A 169 -8.74 14.63 7.60
CA ALA A 169 -8.62 13.89 6.36
C ALA A 169 -9.70 14.27 5.33
N VAL A 170 -10.94 14.45 5.79
CA VAL A 170 -12.07 14.88 4.94
C VAL A 170 -11.86 16.30 4.42
N GLU A 171 -11.36 17.22 5.25
CA GLU A 171 -11.05 18.59 4.84
C GLU A 171 -9.90 18.62 3.83
N ALA A 172 -8.82 17.88 4.06
CA ALA A 172 -7.71 17.74 3.12
C ALA A 172 -8.19 17.20 1.77
N LEU A 173 -9.04 16.16 1.77
CA LEU A 173 -9.62 15.62 0.53
C LEU A 173 -10.50 16.64 -0.20
N LYS A 174 -11.32 17.42 0.52
CA LYS A 174 -12.14 18.49 -0.06
C LYS A 174 -11.28 19.61 -0.67
N ALA A 175 -10.20 20.00 -0.01
CA ALA A 175 -9.24 20.98 -0.51
C ALA A 175 -8.58 20.48 -1.80
N PHE A 176 -8.08 19.24 -1.80
CA PHE A 176 -7.50 18.59 -2.98
C PHE A 176 -8.50 18.48 -4.15
N GLN A 177 -9.74 18.10 -3.89
CA GLN A 177 -10.79 18.08 -4.92
C GLN A 177 -11.09 19.48 -5.48
N SER A 178 -10.99 20.52 -4.67
CA SER A 178 -11.18 21.91 -5.12
C SER A 178 -10.03 22.35 -6.01
N LEU A 179 -8.79 22.01 -5.66
CA LEU A 179 -7.60 22.22 -6.50
C LEU A 179 -7.70 21.48 -7.84
N LEU A 180 -8.12 20.22 -7.84
CA LEU A 180 -8.36 19.44 -9.06
C LEU A 180 -9.37 20.10 -10.01
N ARG A 181 -10.43 20.74 -9.47
CA ARG A 181 -11.44 21.44 -10.28
C ARG A 181 -10.99 22.83 -10.74
N ALA A 182 -10.19 23.51 -9.92
CA ALA A 182 -9.65 24.84 -10.22
C ALA A 182 -8.45 24.80 -11.18
N SER A 183 -7.82 23.64 -11.33
CA SER A 183 -6.66 23.44 -12.21
C SER A 183 -7.03 23.70 -13.66
N THR A 184 -6.23 24.54 -14.32
CA THR A 184 -6.39 24.90 -15.73
C THR A 184 -5.14 24.52 -16.51
N SER A 185 -5.16 24.69 -17.83
CA SER A 185 -3.99 24.42 -18.68
C SER A 185 -2.77 25.30 -18.38
N THR A 186 -2.93 26.37 -17.59
CA THR A 186 -1.85 27.28 -17.18
C THR A 186 -1.30 27.00 -15.79
N THR A 187 -1.88 26.07 -15.02
CA THR A 187 -1.36 25.64 -13.72
C THR A 187 -0.02 24.94 -13.93
N LEU A 188 1.05 25.41 -13.27
CA LEU A 188 2.41 24.89 -13.47
C LEU A 188 2.56 23.43 -13.02
N LEU A 189 1.97 23.08 -11.87
CA LEU A 189 1.97 21.75 -11.29
C LEU A 189 0.53 21.38 -10.91
N PRO A 190 -0.29 20.90 -11.87
CA PRO A 190 -1.67 20.53 -11.57
C PRO A 190 -1.71 19.19 -10.83
N PRO A 191 -2.56 19.02 -9.79
CA PRO A 191 -2.80 17.73 -9.17
C PRO A 191 -3.36 16.72 -10.18
N ASN A 192 -2.86 15.50 -10.11
CA ASN A 192 -3.16 14.41 -11.03
C ASN A 192 -4.19 13.43 -10.45
N ALA A 193 -4.26 13.28 -9.13
CA ALA A 193 -5.10 12.32 -8.41
C ALA A 193 -4.65 10.85 -8.59
N HIS A 194 -3.42 10.58 -8.17
CA HIS A 194 -2.81 9.26 -8.09
C HIS A 194 -3.44 8.37 -7.04
N LEU A 195 -3.53 7.08 -7.36
CA LEU A 195 -4.15 6.09 -6.49
C LEU A 195 -3.47 5.99 -5.11
N ALA A 196 -2.13 6.00 -5.04
CA ALA A 196 -1.43 5.65 -3.80
C ALA A 196 -1.68 6.67 -2.66
N PRO A 197 -1.41 7.99 -2.81
CA PRO A 197 -1.76 8.96 -1.78
C PRO A 197 -3.26 8.97 -1.44
N LEU A 198 -4.11 8.92 -2.47
CA LEU A 198 -5.57 8.91 -2.29
C LEU A 198 -6.09 7.68 -1.56
N TRP A 199 -5.49 6.51 -1.78
CA TRP A 199 -5.84 5.29 -1.08
C TRP A 199 -5.61 5.45 0.42
N GLY A 200 -4.48 6.01 0.81
CA GLY A 200 -4.16 6.31 2.21
C GLY A 200 -5.20 7.24 2.85
N VAL A 201 -5.46 8.38 2.21
CA VAL A 201 -6.43 9.37 2.72
C VAL A 201 -7.83 8.76 2.81
N LEU A 202 -8.31 8.09 1.76
CA LEU A 202 -9.66 7.54 1.74
C LEU A 202 -9.85 6.36 2.67
N THR A 203 -8.85 5.49 2.85
CA THR A 203 -8.96 4.39 3.82
C THR A 203 -8.96 4.90 5.27
N ARG A 204 -8.21 5.97 5.57
CA ARG A 204 -8.33 6.69 6.84
C ARG A 204 -9.71 7.28 7.03
N ILE A 205 -10.24 7.96 6.01
CA ILE A 205 -11.60 8.49 6.07
C ILE A 205 -12.57 7.34 6.32
N LEU A 206 -12.51 6.23 5.57
CA LEU A 206 -13.44 5.11 5.73
C LEU A 206 -13.25 4.29 7.02
N GLY A 207 -12.36 4.71 7.92
CA GLY A 207 -12.13 4.07 9.21
C GLY A 207 -11.49 2.68 9.12
N LEU A 208 -10.79 2.39 8.02
CA LEU A 208 -10.00 1.16 7.92
C LEU A 208 -8.69 1.40 8.67
N PRO A 209 -8.26 0.53 9.61
CA PRO A 209 -6.99 0.75 10.30
C PRO A 209 -5.81 0.64 9.32
N LEU A 210 -4.73 1.35 9.63
CA LEU A 210 -3.61 1.58 8.70
C LEU A 210 -2.98 0.28 8.19
N GLN A 211 -2.82 -0.71 9.07
CA GLN A 211 -2.23 -2.01 8.75
C GLN A 211 -3.09 -2.75 7.71
N GLU A 212 -4.41 -2.78 7.91
CA GLU A 212 -5.38 -3.39 7.00
C GLU A 212 -5.44 -2.64 5.68
N ALA A 213 -5.38 -1.30 5.70
CA ALA A 213 -5.34 -0.47 4.51
C ALA A 213 -4.09 -0.75 3.65
N ALA A 214 -2.92 -0.88 4.28
CA ALA A 214 -1.66 -1.23 3.63
C ALA A 214 -1.68 -2.65 3.06
N TYR A 215 -2.17 -3.62 3.84
CA TYR A 215 -2.31 -5.00 3.40
C TYR A 215 -3.27 -5.11 2.20
N LEU A 216 -4.43 -4.45 2.29
CA LEU A 216 -5.45 -4.47 1.24
C LEU A 216 -4.96 -3.81 -0.05
N PHE A 217 -4.14 -2.77 0.04
CA PHE A 217 -3.52 -2.12 -1.12
C PHE A 217 -2.70 -3.13 -1.94
N LEU A 218 -1.77 -3.85 -1.30
CA LEU A 218 -0.94 -4.86 -1.95
C LEU A 218 -1.75 -6.10 -2.38
N PHE A 219 -2.69 -6.55 -1.54
CA PHE A 219 -3.55 -7.68 -1.88
C PHE A 219 -4.43 -7.40 -3.10
N SER A 220 -4.94 -6.18 -3.25
CA SER A 220 -5.73 -5.77 -4.41
C SER A 220 -4.91 -5.83 -5.70
N HIS A 221 -3.63 -5.47 -5.66
CA HIS A 221 -2.72 -5.66 -6.79
C HIS A 221 -2.49 -7.14 -7.12
N ALA A 222 -2.23 -7.97 -6.10
CA ALA A 222 -2.10 -9.43 -6.30
C ALA A 222 -3.35 -10.03 -6.94
N ARG A 223 -4.54 -9.60 -6.50
CA ARG A 223 -5.83 -10.00 -7.08
C ARG A 223 -5.95 -9.58 -8.54
N THR A 224 -5.61 -8.34 -8.89
CA THR A 224 -5.64 -7.83 -10.27
C THR A 224 -4.68 -8.60 -11.18
N VAL A 225 -3.42 -8.81 -10.76
CA VAL A 225 -2.42 -9.56 -11.53
C VAL A 225 -2.85 -11.02 -11.71
N THR A 226 -3.42 -11.64 -10.68
CA THR A 226 -3.94 -13.01 -10.76
C THR A 226 -5.15 -13.09 -11.71
N SER A 227 -6.06 -12.11 -11.68
CA SER A 227 -7.19 -12.01 -12.61
C SER A 227 -6.70 -11.86 -14.07
N ALA A 228 -5.67 -11.03 -14.29
CA ALA A 228 -5.04 -10.88 -15.59
C ALA A 228 -4.43 -12.20 -16.09
N ALA A 229 -3.80 -13.00 -15.21
CA ALA A 229 -3.27 -14.31 -15.58
C ALA A 229 -4.35 -15.30 -16.01
N VAL A 230 -5.53 -15.27 -15.40
CA VAL A 230 -6.68 -16.09 -15.83
C VAL A 230 -7.13 -15.69 -17.23
N ARG A 231 -7.27 -14.38 -17.49
CA ARG A 231 -7.66 -13.87 -18.80
C ARG A 231 -6.61 -14.12 -19.89
N ALA A 232 -5.34 -14.10 -19.52
CA ALA A 232 -4.24 -14.49 -20.40
C ALA A 232 -4.14 -16.02 -20.62
N SER A 233 -5.07 -16.81 -20.04
CA SER A 233 -5.10 -18.28 -20.12
C SER A 233 -3.84 -18.96 -19.56
N VAL A 234 -3.16 -18.29 -18.62
CA VAL A 234 -1.99 -18.82 -17.90
C VAL A 234 -2.43 -19.64 -16.70
N LEU A 235 -3.50 -19.20 -16.03
CA LEU A 235 -4.10 -19.86 -14.87
C LEU A 235 -5.56 -20.20 -15.12
N GLY A 236 -6.00 -21.32 -14.55
CA GLY A 236 -7.44 -21.60 -14.39
C GLY A 236 -8.05 -20.83 -13.20
N PRO A 237 -9.38 -20.61 -13.16
CA PRO A 237 -10.04 -19.90 -12.05
C PRO A 237 -9.79 -20.50 -10.66
N TYR A 238 -9.79 -21.83 -10.54
CA TYR A 238 -9.47 -22.51 -9.28
C TYR A 238 -8.00 -22.37 -8.88
N GLN A 239 -7.09 -22.39 -9.85
CA GLN A 239 -5.66 -22.16 -9.59
C GLN A 239 -5.46 -20.73 -9.08
N ALA A 240 -6.11 -19.74 -9.69
CA ALA A 240 -6.09 -18.35 -9.23
C ALA A 240 -6.54 -18.19 -7.77
N GLN A 241 -7.66 -18.81 -7.39
CA GLN A 241 -8.08 -18.83 -5.98
C GLN A 241 -7.06 -19.52 -5.08
N GLY A 242 -6.46 -20.63 -5.55
CA GLY A 242 -5.36 -21.28 -4.87
C GLY A 242 -4.15 -20.38 -4.65
N VAL A 243 -3.78 -19.53 -5.62
CA VAL A 243 -2.71 -18.53 -5.46
C VAL A 243 -3.06 -17.51 -4.39
N LEU A 244 -4.29 -17.00 -4.38
CA LEU A 244 -4.71 -15.97 -3.40
C LEU A 244 -4.86 -16.53 -1.98
N ALA A 245 -5.20 -17.81 -1.83
CA ALA A 245 -5.37 -18.48 -0.54
C ALA A 245 -4.05 -18.96 0.10
N ARG A 246 -2.94 -18.94 -0.63
CA ARG A 246 -1.64 -19.45 -0.18
C ARG A 246 -1.07 -18.67 1.01
N ALA A 247 -0.47 -19.41 1.95
CA ALA A 247 0.20 -18.82 3.11
C ALA A 247 1.39 -17.95 2.70
N GLU A 248 2.10 -18.35 1.65
CA GLU A 248 3.28 -17.66 1.12
C GLU A 248 2.93 -16.25 0.62
N LEU A 249 1.77 -16.08 -0.03
CA LEU A 249 1.30 -14.76 -0.47
C LEU A 249 0.95 -13.88 0.74
N ARG A 250 0.20 -14.43 1.70
CA ARG A 250 -0.20 -13.72 2.93
C ARG A 250 1.02 -13.26 3.73
N GLU A 251 2.00 -14.13 3.91
CA GLU A 251 3.26 -13.82 4.61
C GLU A 251 4.12 -12.86 3.81
N GLY A 252 4.16 -13.01 2.48
CA GLY A 252 4.87 -12.10 1.60
C GLY A 252 4.34 -10.67 1.66
N ILE A 253 3.03 -10.49 1.60
CA ILE A 253 2.40 -9.16 1.76
C ILE A 253 2.70 -8.59 3.14
N ARG A 254 2.52 -9.38 4.22
CA ARG A 254 2.81 -8.91 5.58
C ARG A 254 4.26 -8.44 5.74
N ARG A 255 5.20 -9.21 5.19
CA ARG A 255 6.61 -8.85 5.19
C ARG A 255 6.87 -7.55 4.43
N LEU A 256 6.31 -7.38 3.23
CA LEU A 256 6.45 -6.13 2.46
C LEU A 256 5.84 -4.92 3.20
N VAL A 257 4.69 -5.09 3.86
CA VAL A 257 4.10 -4.04 4.70
C VAL A 257 5.03 -3.66 5.85
N ASN A 258 5.60 -4.64 6.54
CA ASN A 258 6.54 -4.40 7.64
C ASN A 258 7.84 -3.73 7.17
N GLU A 259 8.38 -4.14 6.02
CA GLU A 259 9.58 -3.56 5.42
C GLU A 259 9.37 -2.07 5.09
N MET A 260 8.19 -1.71 4.59
CA MET A 260 7.88 -0.33 4.18
C MET A 260 7.28 0.52 5.32
N TRP A 261 7.04 -0.04 6.50
CA TRP A 261 6.25 0.58 7.56
C TRP A 261 6.78 1.94 8.02
N GLU A 262 8.10 2.06 8.17
CA GLU A 262 8.80 3.30 8.55
C GLU A 262 9.58 3.92 7.37
N ARG A 263 9.37 3.40 6.15
CA ARG A 263 10.04 3.92 4.95
C ARG A 263 9.40 5.24 4.55
N LYS A 264 10.22 6.27 4.40
CA LYS A 264 9.74 7.59 3.97
C LYS A 264 9.59 7.67 2.46
N VAL A 265 8.82 8.65 1.98
CA VAL A 265 8.52 8.81 0.55
C VAL A 265 9.74 9.21 -0.27
N GLU A 266 10.68 9.96 0.32
CA GLU A 266 11.96 10.32 -0.32
C GLU A 266 12.85 9.11 -0.62
N ASP A 267 12.63 8.01 0.09
CA ASP A 267 13.35 6.77 -0.11
C ASP A 267 12.56 5.72 -0.89
N ALA A 268 11.36 6.09 -1.39
CA ALA A 268 10.55 5.26 -2.27
C ALA A 268 11.20 5.20 -3.65
N GLY A 269 11.15 4.03 -4.28
CA GLY A 269 11.79 3.84 -5.57
C GLY A 269 11.64 2.44 -6.12
N GLN A 270 12.05 2.28 -7.38
CA GLN A 270 11.95 1.02 -8.09
C GLN A 270 13.00 0.03 -7.56
N SER A 271 12.55 -1.03 -6.88
CA SER A 271 13.40 -2.13 -6.42
C SER A 271 13.66 -3.18 -7.51
N VAL A 272 12.79 -3.24 -8.53
CA VAL A 272 12.88 -4.17 -9.65
C VAL A 272 12.81 -3.40 -10.97
N PRO A 273 13.94 -2.82 -11.45
CA PRO A 273 13.96 -1.95 -12.64
C PRO A 273 13.33 -2.56 -13.90
N VAL A 274 13.38 -3.89 -14.03
CA VAL A 274 12.84 -4.61 -15.19
C VAL A 274 11.29 -4.57 -15.23
N VAL A 275 10.62 -4.40 -14.08
CA VAL A 275 9.15 -4.28 -14.03
C VAL A 275 8.69 -3.03 -14.79
N ASP A 276 9.36 -1.89 -14.61
CA ASP A 276 9.03 -0.66 -15.34
C ASP A 276 9.19 -0.83 -16.84
N LEU A 277 10.20 -1.59 -17.28
CA LEU A 277 10.39 -1.93 -18.69
C LEU A 277 9.24 -2.78 -19.21
N TRP A 278 8.77 -3.78 -18.46
CA TRP A 278 7.64 -4.60 -18.90
C TRP A 278 6.33 -3.81 -18.98
N VAL A 279 6.06 -2.96 -17.99
CA VAL A 279 4.89 -2.07 -17.99
C VAL A 279 4.95 -1.09 -19.17
N GLY A 280 6.06 -0.37 -19.34
CA GLY A 280 6.22 0.61 -20.42
C GLY A 280 6.17 -0.01 -21.82
N ARG A 281 6.66 -1.25 -21.97
CA ARG A 281 6.58 -1.98 -23.24
C ARG A 281 5.17 -2.43 -23.62
N HIS A 282 4.19 -2.33 -22.72
CA HIS A 282 2.81 -2.70 -23.05
C HIS A 282 2.29 -1.94 -24.29
N GLU A 283 2.66 -0.66 -24.47
CA GLU A 283 2.28 0.12 -25.66
C GLU A 283 2.89 -0.40 -26.98
N LYS A 284 3.92 -1.25 -26.90
CA LYS A 284 4.63 -1.80 -28.06
C LYS A 284 4.16 -3.22 -28.43
N LEU A 285 3.19 -3.78 -27.73
CA LEU A 285 2.63 -5.10 -28.05
C LEU A 285 1.74 -5.00 -29.30
N TYR A 286 1.96 -5.90 -30.27
CA TYR A 286 1.22 -5.95 -31.53
C TYR A 286 -0.26 -6.30 -31.32
N SER A 287 -0.55 -7.22 -30.39
CA SER A 287 -1.91 -7.57 -29.95
C SER A 287 -2.00 -7.38 -28.45
N ARG A 288 -3.10 -6.78 -27.97
CA ARG A 288 -3.30 -6.41 -26.57
C ARG A 288 -4.67 -6.90 -26.08
N ILE A 289 -4.65 -7.59 -24.95
CA ILE A 289 -5.88 -8.04 -24.25
C ILE A 289 -6.21 -7.08 -23.08
N PHE A 290 -5.23 -6.30 -22.63
CA PHE A 290 -5.34 -5.36 -21.52
C PHE A 290 -5.12 -3.93 -21.99
N ASN A 291 -5.63 -2.97 -21.22
CA ASN A 291 -5.49 -1.54 -21.42
C ASN A 291 -4.26 -0.95 -20.71
N SER A 292 -3.34 -1.79 -20.19
CA SER A 292 -2.29 -1.38 -19.24
C SER A 292 -1.77 0.03 -19.47
#